data_AF-A0A951PKV7-F1
#
_entry.id   AF-A0A951PKV7-F1
#
_cell.length_a   1.000
_cell.length_b   1.000
_cell.length_c   1.000
_cell.angle_alpha   90.00
_cell.angle_beta   90.00
_cell.angle_gamma   90.00
#
_symmetry.space_group_name_H-M   'P 1'
#
loop_
_entity.id
_entity.type
_entity.pdbx_description
1 polymer ?
#
loop_
_entity_poly.entity_id
_entity_poly.type
_entity_poly.pdbx_seq_one_letter_code
_entity_poly.pdbx_strand_id
1 'polypeptide(L)'
;MAYSDFILRKVKQEFGLTTVEDGRFLPQVEPISPSPVLAGLLEENLPWAIAVGTEKAKSEMIVVPTLLEVKCLLERKISVFIALQICSVKLLSVVG
;
A
#
# COMPACT_ATOMS: atom_id res chain seq x y z
N MET A 1 24.66 -5.59 -13.95
CA MET A 1 23.78 -4.65 -14.68
C MET A 1 23.49 -3.46 -13.77
N ALA A 2 23.46 -2.23 -14.29
CA ALA A 2 22.89 -1.11 -13.53
C ALA A 2 21.38 -1.34 -13.37
N TYR A 3 20.78 -0.86 -12.28
CA TYR A 3 19.35 -1.07 -11.99
C TYR A 3 18.44 -0.49 -13.09
N SER A 4 18.86 0.61 -13.73
CA SER A 4 18.18 1.24 -14.87
C SER A 4 18.10 0.35 -16.11
N ASP A 5 19.00 -0.62 -16.25
CA ASP A 5 19.10 -1.49 -17.43
C ASP A 5 18.44 -2.87 -17.19
N PHE A 6 17.68 -3.01 -16.10
CA PHE A 6 17.04 -4.27 -15.74
C PHE A 6 15.98 -4.66 -16.77
N ILE A 7 16.20 -5.79 -17.45
CA ILE A 7 15.25 -6.36 -18.41
C ILE A 7 15.10 -7.85 -18.09
N LEU A 8 13.89 -8.26 -17.69
CA LEU A 8 13.59 -9.61 -17.26
C LEU A 8 14.06 -10.68 -18.28
N ARG A 9 13.88 -10.43 -19.58
CA ARG A 9 14.33 -11.36 -20.64
C ARG A 9 15.84 -11.59 -20.64
N LYS A 10 16.65 -10.54 -20.46
CA LYS A 10 18.12 -10.65 -20.42
C LYS A 10 18.57 -11.47 -19.21
N VAL A 11 17.97 -11.21 -18.05
CA VAL A 11 18.27 -11.94 -16.81
C VAL A 11 17.91 -13.42 -16.92
N LYS A 12 16.76 -13.75 -17.54
CA LYS A 12 16.40 -15.16 -17.80
C LYS A 12 17.45 -15.88 -18.65
N GLN A 13 17.98 -15.20 -19.69
CA GLN A 13 18.97 -15.78 -20.60
C GLN A 13 20.35 -15.91 -19.96
N GLU A 14 20.84 -14.85 -19.32
CA GLU A 14 22.19 -14.79 -18.77
C GLU A 14 22.37 -15.71 -17.55
N PHE A 15 21.33 -15.86 -16.74
CA PHE A 15 21.36 -16.69 -15.53
C PHE A 15 20.63 -18.04 -15.70
N GLY A 16 20.14 -18.35 -16.90
CA GLY A 16 19.42 -19.60 -17.17
C GLY A 16 18.16 -19.80 -16.31
N LEU A 17 17.43 -18.73 -16.00
CA LEU A 17 16.28 -18.77 -15.08
C LEU A 17 15.00 -19.19 -15.79
N THR A 18 14.26 -20.10 -15.15
CA THR A 18 12.88 -20.44 -15.53
C THR A 18 11.90 -19.62 -14.71
N THR A 19 10.80 -19.18 -15.32
CA THR A 19 9.72 -18.48 -14.59
C THR A 19 8.69 -19.49 -14.14
N VAL A 20 8.33 -19.41 -12.87
CA VAL A 20 7.19 -20.12 -12.30
C VAL A 20 6.05 -19.11 -12.28
N GLU A 21 5.08 -19.25 -13.19
CA GLU A 21 3.89 -18.40 -13.22
C GLU A 21 2.77 -18.96 -12.33
N ASP A 22 2.78 -20.27 -12.10
CA ASP A 22 1.82 -20.97 -11.25
C ASP A 22 2.41 -21.24 -9.87
N GLY A 23 2.33 -20.24 -9.00
CA GLY A 23 2.74 -20.35 -7.61
C GLY A 23 2.47 -19.06 -6.85
N ARG A 24 1.71 -19.15 -5.75
CA ARG A 24 1.65 -18.03 -4.80
C ARG A 24 3.00 -17.95 -4.09
N PHE A 25 3.75 -16.87 -4.33
CA PHE A 25 4.98 -16.58 -3.60
C PHE A 25 4.73 -16.46 -2.09
N LEU A 26 3.58 -15.90 -1.72
CA LEU A 26 3.13 -15.79 -0.34
C LEU A 26 2.42 -17.09 0.08
N PRO A 27 2.70 -17.62 1.28
CA PRO A 27 1.96 -18.76 1.80
C PRO A 27 0.47 -18.42 1.93
N GLN A 28 -0.38 -19.45 1.93
CA GLN A 28 -1.76 -19.27 2.36
C GLN A 28 -1.75 -18.90 3.84
N VAL A 29 -2.37 -17.77 4.16
CA VAL A 29 -2.54 -17.29 5.54
C VAL A 29 -4.02 -17.18 5.82
N GLU A 30 -4.40 -17.45 7.07
CA GLU A 30 -5.78 -17.26 7.48
C GLU A 30 -6.14 -15.78 7.45
N PRO A 31 -7.29 -15.41 6.87
CA PRO A 31 -7.72 -14.02 6.82
C PRO A 31 -8.06 -13.51 8.23
N ILE A 32 -7.65 -12.28 8.52
CA ILE A 32 -7.97 -11.59 9.77
C ILE A 32 -9.04 -10.55 9.46
N SER A 33 -10.12 -10.54 10.24
CA SER A 33 -11.15 -9.51 10.13
C SER A 33 -10.61 -8.15 10.60
N PRO A 34 -10.86 -7.06 9.87
CA PRO A 34 -10.47 -5.72 10.31
C PRO A 34 -11.23 -5.31 11.58
N SER A 35 -10.63 -4.47 12.41
CA SER A 35 -11.38 -3.84 13.50
C SER A 35 -12.51 -2.95 12.95
N PRO A 36 -13.56 -2.69 13.76
CA PRO A 36 -14.61 -1.75 13.38
C PRO A 36 -14.09 -0.35 13.03
N VAL A 37 -12.98 0.06 13.65
CA VAL A 37 -12.33 1.35 13.39
C VAL A 37 -11.75 1.39 11.98
N LEU A 38 -10.96 0.37 11.60
CA LEU A 38 -10.41 0.29 10.25
C LEU A 38 -11.53 0.16 9.20
N ALA A 39 -12.56 -0.64 9.49
CA ALA A 39 -13.68 -0.82 8.58
C ALA A 39 -14.39 0.52 8.28
N GLY A 40 -14.74 1.29 9.32
CA GLY A 40 -15.36 2.60 9.16
C GLY A 40 -14.47 3.61 8.43
N LEU A 41 -13.17 3.63 8.73
CA LEU A 41 -12.22 4.50 8.03
C LEU A 41 -12.11 4.19 6.54
N LEU A 42 -12.13 2.90 6.18
CA LEU A 42 -12.08 2.50 4.77
C LEU A 42 -13.40 2.78 4.07
N GLU A 43 -14.55 2.58 4.72
CA GLU A 43 -15.86 2.94 4.15
C GLU A 43 -15.93 4.43 3.78
N GLU A 44 -15.42 5.30 4.65
CA GLU A 44 -15.42 6.75 4.42
C GLU A 44 -14.37 7.19 3.39
N ASN A 45 -13.13 6.71 3.54
CA ASN A 45 -12.01 7.27 2.79
C ASN A 45 -11.77 6.60 1.42
N LEU A 46 -12.18 5.34 1.26
CA LEU A 46 -11.92 4.57 0.03
C LEU A 46 -12.57 5.20 -1.21
N PRO A 47 -13.83 5.66 -1.20
CA PRO A 47 -14.43 6.31 -2.36
C PRO A 47 -13.67 7.56 -2.79
N TRP A 48 -13.23 8.38 -1.81
CA TRP A 48 -12.47 9.59 -2.08
C TRP A 48 -11.06 9.27 -2.62
N ALA A 49 -10.37 8.32 -2.01
CA ALA A 49 -9.02 7.92 -2.43
C ALA A 49 -9.00 7.37 -3.86
N ILE A 50 -10.05 6.63 -4.24
CA ILE A 50 -10.24 6.13 -5.60
C ILE A 50 -10.57 7.29 -6.55
N ALA A 51 -11.46 8.20 -6.17
CA ALA A 51 -11.86 9.34 -7.00
C ALA A 51 -10.69 10.31 -7.27
N VAL A 52 -9.86 10.59 -6.27
CA VAL A 52 -8.65 11.41 -6.44
C VAL A 52 -7.58 10.68 -7.23
N GLY A 53 -7.46 9.36 -7.05
CA GLY A 53 -6.64 8.49 -7.89
C GLY A 53 -5.12 8.63 -7.74
N THR A 54 -4.63 9.63 -7.00
CA THR A 54 -3.19 9.85 -6.78
C THR A 54 -2.59 8.78 -5.88
N GLU A 55 -1.30 8.49 -6.10
CA GLU A 55 -0.53 7.58 -5.22
C GLU A 55 -0.56 8.04 -3.77
N LYS A 56 -0.53 9.36 -3.55
CA LYS A 56 -0.60 9.94 -2.22
C LYS A 56 -1.95 9.70 -1.56
N ALA A 57 -3.06 9.96 -2.25
CA ALA A 57 -4.39 9.73 -1.70
C ALA A 57 -4.56 8.26 -1.29
N LYS A 58 -4.14 7.32 -2.13
CA LYS A 58 -4.17 5.89 -1.80
C LYS A 58 -3.26 5.55 -0.62
N SER A 59 -2.06 6.14 -0.57
CA SER A 59 -1.12 5.92 0.53
C SER A 59 -1.72 6.37 1.87
N GLU A 60 -2.18 7.62 1.96
CA GLU A 60 -2.67 8.20 3.22
C GLU A 60 -4.03 7.62 3.66
N MET A 61 -4.91 7.29 2.71
CA MET A 61 -6.30 6.92 3.00
C MET A 61 -6.57 5.41 3.02
N ILE A 62 -5.65 4.60 2.50
CA ILE A 62 -5.80 3.14 2.43
C ILE A 62 -4.61 2.45 3.10
N VAL A 63 -3.39 2.75 2.64
CA VAL A 63 -2.19 2.02 3.08
C VAL A 63 -1.85 2.34 4.53
N VAL A 64 -1.80 3.63 4.90
CA VAL A 64 -1.49 4.07 6.25
C VAL A 64 -2.46 3.53 7.31
N PRO A 65 -3.79 3.66 7.19
CA PRO A 65 -4.71 3.12 8.19
C PRO A 65 -4.57 1.59 8.32
N THR A 66 -4.33 0.88 7.23
CA THR A 66 -4.08 -0.57 7.25
C THR A 66 -2.81 -0.91 8.02
N LEU A 67 -1.70 -0.19 7.79
CA LEU A 67 -0.43 -0.44 8.50
C LEU A 67 -0.53 -0.11 10.00
N LEU A 68 -1.29 0.93 10.36
CA LEU A 68 -1.55 1.28 11.76
C LEU A 68 -2.40 0.21 12.46
N GLU A 69 -3.37 -0.37 11.77
CA GLU A 69 -4.14 -1.51 12.30
C GLU A 69 -3.22 -2.71 12.57
N VAL A 70 -2.35 -3.08 11.62
CA VAL A 70 -1.39 -4.17 11.81
C VAL A 70 -0.48 -3.91 13.01
N LYS A 71 -0.05 -2.66 13.21
CA LYS A 71 0.71 -2.26 14.40
C LYS A 71 -0.09 -2.49 15.69
N CYS A 72 -1.39 -2.18 15.69
CA CYS A 72 -2.26 -2.44 16.83
C CYS A 72 -2.44 -3.94 17.09
N LEU A 73 -2.70 -4.74 16.06
CA LEU A 73 -2.84 -6.20 16.15
C LEU A 73 -1.57 -6.88 16.68
N LEU A 74 -0.39 -6.33 16.39
CA LEU A 74 0.89 -6.83 16.88
C LEU A 74 1.32 -6.19 18.21
N GLU A 75 0.38 -5.67 19.00
CA GLU A 75 0.64 -5.07 20.32
C GLU A 75 1.73 -3.97 20.26
N ARG A 76 1.76 -3.20 19.18
CA ARG A 76 2.73 -2.11 18.94
C ARG A 76 4.20 -2.56 18.89
N LYS A 77 4.46 -3.85 18.65
CA LYS A 77 5.83 -4.41 18.49
C LYS A 77 6.52 -3.95 17.20
N ILE A 78 5.77 -3.42 16.25
CA ILE A 78 6.30 -2.88 14.99
C ILE A 78 6.19 -1.35 14.94
N SER A 79 7.13 -0.74 14.24
CA SER A 79 7.14 0.69 13.95
C SER A 79 6.76 0.93 12.49
N VAL A 80 5.80 1.82 12.28
CA VAL A 80 5.39 2.26 10.94
C VAL A 80 6.08 3.59 10.67
N PHE A 81 6.82 3.67 9.57
CA PHE A 81 7.45 4.89 9.10
C PHE A 81 6.82 5.30 7.76
N ILE A 82 6.42 6.56 7.66
CA ILE A 82 5.84 7.14 6.44
C ILE A 82 6.78 8.27 6.02
N ALA A 83 7.40 8.12 4.84
CA ALA A 83 8.21 9.18 4.25
C ALA A 83 7.27 10.29 3.77
N LEU A 84 7.17 11.36 4.56
CA LEU A 84 6.26 12.48 4.32
C LEU A 84 6.77 13.33 3.15
N GLN A 85 6.20 13.17 1.96
CA GLN A 85 6.23 14.25 0.96
C GLN A 85 4.99 15.12 1.17
N ILE A 86 5.21 16.36 1.60
CA ILE A 86 4.19 17.37 1.92
C ILE A 86 3.24 17.57 0.71
N CYS A 87 1.92 17.44 0.90
CA CYS A 87 0.94 18.02 -0.03
C CYS A 87 0.29 19.18 0.68
N SER A 88 0.43 20.36 0.09
CA SER A 88 -0.37 21.52 0.43
C SER A 88 -1.84 21.19 0.22
N VAL A 89 -2.60 21.06 1.30
CA VAL A 89 -4.06 21.13 1.26
C VAL A 89 -4.41 22.61 1.18
N LYS A 90 -4.65 23.12 -0.03
CA LYS A 90 -5.26 24.44 -0.19
C LYS A 90 -6.76 24.27 -0.01
N LEU A 91 -7.24 24.49 1.22
CA LEU A 91 -8.65 24.75 1.45
C LEU A 91 -9.00 26.06 0.72
N LEU A 92 -9.73 25.97 -0.39
CA LEU A 92 -10.49 27.09 -0.90
C LEU A 92 -11.97 26.84 -0.60
N SER A 93 -12.48 27.73 0.24
CA SER A 93 -13.87 28.00 0.61
C SER A 93 -14.96 27.57 -0.37
N VAL A 94 -16.05 26.98 0.14
CA VAL A 94 -17.43 27.44 -0.11
C VAL A 94 -18.32 27.04 1.07
N VAL A 95 -18.51 27.93 2.04
CA VAL A 95 -19.80 28.10 2.73
C VAL A 95 -19.97 29.61 2.90
N GLY A 96 -21.13 30.12 2.45
CA GLY A 96 -21.47 31.54 2.36
C GLY A 96 -21.64 32.25 3.70
#